data_AF-A0A6A8MF51-F1
#
_entry.id   AF-A0A6A8MF51-F1
#
_cell.length_a   1.000
_cell.length_b   1.000
_cell.length_c   1.000
_cell.angle_alpha   90.00
_cell.angle_beta   90.00
_cell.angle_gamma   90.00
#
_symmetry.space_group_name_H-M   'P 1'
#
loop_
_entity.id
_entity.type
_entity.pdbx_description
1 polymer ?
#
loop_
_entity_poly.entity_id
_entity_poly.type
_entity_poly.pdbx_seq_one_letter_code
_entity_poly.pdbx_strand_id
1 'polypeptide(L)'
;MYKIVMPEPERVTMPAREIPDQPDYLVNFANFYIASFERDDLEIISEYDGDGHNMVNINHYLLANQPFSRKNLVKHVLIDHAQNFQAILDEMTKATGVVPEDMMTYEDWENWYEGQRAKIQSSLS
;
A
#
# COMPACT_ATOMS: atom_id res chain seq x y z
N MET A 1 4.52 32.06 -51.10
CA MET A 1 5.19 31.18 -50.14
C MET A 1 4.72 31.59 -48.75
N TYR A 2 3.88 30.79 -48.10
CA TYR A 2 3.35 31.13 -46.78
C TYR A 2 4.38 30.76 -45.71
N LYS A 3 4.74 31.73 -44.87
CA LYS A 3 5.68 31.54 -43.75
C LYS A 3 4.87 31.02 -42.57
N ILE A 4 5.00 29.73 -42.26
CA ILE A 4 4.42 29.15 -41.06
C ILE A 4 5.31 29.59 -39.89
N VAL A 5 4.77 30.41 -38.99
CA VAL A 5 5.44 30.79 -37.73
C VAL A 5 4.90 29.86 -36.66
N MET A 6 5.76 28.99 -36.12
CA MET A 6 5.39 28.18 -34.97
C MET A 6 5.42 29.05 -33.71
N PRO A 7 4.34 29.05 -32.90
CA PRO A 7 4.35 29.72 -31.60
C PRO A 7 5.35 29.03 -30.67
N GLU A 8 6.03 29.81 -29.84
CA GLU A 8 6.85 29.27 -28.76
C GLU A 8 5.99 28.41 -27.83
N PRO A 9 6.48 27.24 -27.38
CA PRO A 9 5.72 26.39 -26.48
C PRO A 9 5.48 27.11 -25.16
N GLU A 10 4.22 27.40 -24.84
CA GLU A 10 3.80 27.82 -23.51
C GLU A 10 4.10 26.70 -22.51
N ARG A 11 5.18 26.87 -21.73
CA ARG A 11 5.52 25.97 -20.64
C ARG A 11 4.83 26.44 -19.37
N VAL A 12 3.73 25.80 -19.02
CA VAL A 12 3.12 25.98 -17.70
C VAL A 12 3.79 25.01 -16.73
N THR A 13 4.48 25.52 -15.72
CA THR A 13 4.94 24.69 -14.60
C THR A 13 3.75 24.36 -13.72
N MET A 14 3.34 23.09 -13.70
CA MET A 14 2.34 22.63 -12.73
C MET A 14 2.92 22.79 -11.32
N PRO A 15 2.16 23.35 -10.36
CA PRO A 15 2.60 23.38 -8.97
C PRO A 15 2.79 21.95 -8.47
N ALA A 16 3.81 21.74 -7.62
CA ALA A 16 4.00 20.45 -6.97
C ALA A 16 2.74 20.12 -6.16
N ARG A 17 2.21 18.90 -6.30
CA ARG A 17 1.14 18.40 -5.45
C ARG A 17 1.65 18.38 -4.00
N GLU A 18 0.93 19.02 -3.09
CA GLU A 18 1.17 18.84 -1.66
C GLU A 18 0.88 17.38 -1.31
N ILE A 19 1.88 16.68 -0.80
CA ILE A 19 1.76 15.29 -0.35
C ILE A 19 1.76 15.36 1.18
N PRO A 20 0.63 15.10 1.84
CA PRO A 20 0.61 15.07 3.30
C PRO A 20 1.48 13.92 3.79
N ASP A 21 2.20 14.17 4.90
CA ASP A 21 2.88 13.09 5.62
C ASP A 21 1.86 12.07 6.11
N GLN A 22 2.18 10.80 5.92
CA GLN A 22 1.36 9.67 6.32
C GLN A 22 1.81 9.19 7.71
N PRO A 23 0.90 8.68 8.55
CA PRO A 23 1.28 8.21 9.87
C PRO A 23 2.23 7.01 9.76
N ASP A 24 3.17 6.91 10.69
CA ASP A 24 4.24 5.89 10.65
C ASP A 24 3.72 4.46 10.57
N TYR A 25 2.64 4.13 11.31
CA TYR A 25 2.06 2.78 11.24
C TYR A 25 1.57 2.42 9.83
N LEU A 26 1.01 3.39 9.11
CA LEU A 26 0.47 3.18 7.76
C LEU A 26 1.61 3.03 6.74
N VAL A 27 2.69 3.80 6.92
CA VAL A 27 3.91 3.66 6.13
C VAL A 27 4.54 2.28 6.34
N ASN A 28 4.63 1.83 7.59
CA ASN A 28 5.19 0.52 7.92
C ASN A 28 4.30 -0.63 7.42
N PHE A 29 2.98 -0.50 7.56
CA PHE A 29 2.04 -1.49 7.02
C PHE A 29 2.12 -1.56 5.49
N ALA A 30 2.17 -0.43 4.79
CA ALA A 30 2.33 -0.42 3.33
C ALA A 30 3.67 -1.05 2.89
N ASN A 31 4.75 -0.79 3.63
CA ASN A 31 6.05 -1.42 3.37
C ASN A 31 5.99 -2.95 3.54
N PHE A 32 5.36 -3.42 4.62
CA PHE A 32 5.10 -4.85 4.85
C PHE A 32 4.24 -5.44 3.73
N TYR A 33 3.11 -4.81 3.40
CA TYR A 33 2.19 -5.27 2.37
C TYR A 33 2.90 -5.42 1.02
N ILE A 34 3.70 -4.44 0.60
CA ILE A 34 4.43 -4.50 -0.68
C ILE A 34 5.46 -5.64 -0.66
N ALA A 35 6.19 -5.83 0.44
CA ALA A 35 7.12 -6.95 0.56
C ALA A 35 6.40 -8.31 0.49
N SER A 36 5.22 -8.41 1.07
CA SER A 36 4.37 -9.61 1.00
C SER A 36 3.76 -9.81 -0.38
N PHE A 37 3.36 -8.73 -1.07
CA PHE A 37 2.93 -8.75 -2.47
C PHE A 37 4.03 -9.31 -3.39
N GLU A 38 5.26 -8.82 -3.25
CA GLU A 38 6.42 -9.30 -4.03
C GLU A 38 6.74 -10.79 -3.81
N ARG A 39 6.28 -11.37 -2.69
CA ARG A 39 6.45 -12.79 -2.33
C ARG A 39 5.22 -13.65 -2.65
N ASP A 40 4.18 -13.08 -3.28
CA ASP A 40 2.87 -13.71 -3.48
C ASP A 40 2.24 -14.19 -2.15
N ASP A 41 2.49 -13.47 -1.05
CA ASP A 41 2.16 -13.89 0.32
C ASP A 41 1.19 -12.92 1.01
N LEU A 42 0.03 -12.69 0.38
CA LEU A 42 -1.03 -11.83 0.92
C LEU A 42 -2.28 -12.59 1.35
N GLU A 43 -2.22 -13.91 1.42
CA GLU A 43 -3.37 -14.76 1.71
C GLU A 43 -4.08 -14.37 3.02
N ILE A 44 -3.34 -14.18 4.12
CA ILE A 44 -3.95 -13.81 5.41
C ILE A 44 -4.47 -12.36 5.36
N ILE A 45 -3.80 -11.45 4.66
CA ILE A 45 -4.30 -10.08 4.50
C ILE A 45 -5.62 -10.07 3.70
N SER A 46 -5.77 -10.99 2.72
CA SER A 46 -6.97 -11.08 1.89
C SER A 46 -8.25 -11.40 2.66
N GLU A 47 -8.14 -12.00 3.85
CA GLU A 47 -9.28 -12.23 4.74
C GLU A 47 -9.90 -10.93 5.26
N TYR A 48 -9.17 -9.81 5.21
CA TYR A 48 -9.57 -8.51 5.71
C TYR A 48 -9.87 -7.49 4.60
N ASP A 49 -9.98 -7.91 3.34
CA ASP A 49 -10.27 -7.00 2.21
C ASP A 49 -11.76 -6.60 2.08
N GLY A 50 -12.61 -7.00 3.03
CA GLY A 50 -14.04 -6.67 3.02
C GLY A 50 -14.73 -7.03 1.70
N ASP A 51 -15.22 -6.02 0.98
CA ASP A 51 -15.86 -6.16 -0.34
C ASP A 51 -14.88 -6.54 -1.48
N GLY A 52 -13.59 -6.75 -1.19
CA GLY A 52 -12.60 -7.26 -2.14
C GLY A 52 -12.00 -6.21 -3.09
N HIS A 53 -12.21 -4.92 -2.82
CA HIS A 53 -11.81 -3.84 -3.72
C HIS A 53 -10.54 -3.11 -3.27
N ASN A 54 -10.15 -3.15 -2.00
CA ASN A 54 -9.01 -2.38 -1.52
C ASN A 54 -7.71 -2.99 -2.04
N MET A 55 -7.54 -4.31 -1.88
CA MET A 55 -6.36 -5.00 -2.37
C MET A 55 -6.29 -4.99 -3.89
N VAL A 56 -7.42 -5.10 -4.60
CA VAL A 56 -7.42 -5.02 -6.07
C VAL A 56 -6.87 -3.67 -6.55
N ASN A 57 -7.29 -2.57 -5.94
CA ASN A 57 -6.81 -1.24 -6.30
C ASN A 57 -5.32 -1.06 -5.98
N ILE A 58 -4.89 -1.49 -4.79
CA ILE A 58 -3.48 -1.43 -4.37
C ILE A 58 -2.62 -2.29 -5.30
N ASN A 59 -2.99 -3.55 -5.52
CA ASN A 59 -2.22 -4.51 -6.33
C ASN A 59 -2.14 -4.05 -7.80
N HIS A 60 -3.22 -3.50 -8.34
CA HIS A 60 -3.19 -2.91 -9.68
C HIS A 60 -2.15 -1.77 -9.76
N TYR A 61 -2.12 -0.89 -8.78
CA TYR A 61 -1.12 0.17 -8.69
C TYR A 61 0.31 -0.40 -8.62
N LEU A 62 0.55 -1.39 -7.77
CA LEU A 62 1.88 -2.01 -7.61
C LEU A 62 2.36 -2.66 -8.92
N LEU A 63 1.49 -3.39 -9.62
CA LEU A 63 1.80 -3.99 -10.92
C LEU A 63 2.12 -2.93 -11.98
N ALA A 64 1.32 -1.86 -12.05
CA ALA A 64 1.53 -0.78 -13.01
C ALA A 64 2.84 0.00 -12.77
N ASN A 65 3.36 -0.04 -11.55
CA ASN A 65 4.54 0.73 -11.13
C ASN A 65 5.73 -0.16 -10.70
N GLN A 66 5.74 -1.44 -11.09
CA GLN A 66 6.77 -2.43 -10.74
C GLN A 66 8.24 -1.95 -10.92
N PRO A 67 8.59 -1.10 -11.91
CA PRO A 67 9.96 -0.60 -12.04
C PRO A 67 10.45 0.31 -10.89
N PHE A 68 9.55 0.80 -10.03
CA PHE A 68 9.93 1.66 -8.91
C PHE A 68 10.57 0.86 -7.77
N SER A 69 11.52 1.49 -7.07
CA SER A 69 12.05 0.92 -5.83
C SER A 69 10.95 0.84 -4.78
N ARG A 70 11.04 -0.13 -3.85
CA ARG A 70 10.08 -0.29 -2.76
C ARG A 70 9.83 1.00 -1.98
N LYS A 71 10.90 1.76 -1.67
CA LYS A 71 10.80 3.06 -1.01
C LYS A 71 9.92 4.05 -1.79
N ASN A 72 10.06 4.09 -3.11
CA ASN A 72 9.24 4.95 -3.96
C ASN A 72 7.81 4.41 -4.08
N LEU A 73 7.63 3.09 -4.17
CA LEU A 73 6.30 2.48 -4.16
C LEU A 73 5.52 2.83 -2.90
N VAL A 74 6.10 2.65 -1.70
CA VAL A 74 5.47 3.03 -0.42
C VAL A 74 5.05 4.50 -0.44
N LYS A 75 5.97 5.39 -0.84
CA LYS A 75 5.69 6.82 -0.90
C LYS A 75 4.51 7.13 -1.83
N HIS A 76 4.51 6.57 -3.03
CA HIS A 76 3.54 6.96 -4.06
C HIS A 76 2.20 6.24 -3.93
N VAL A 77 2.17 4.98 -3.51
CA VAL A 77 0.92 4.24 -3.31
C VAL A 77 0.07 4.90 -2.22
N LEU A 78 0.69 5.43 -1.16
CA LEU A 78 -0.03 6.09 -0.09
C LEU A 78 -0.62 7.44 -0.49
N ILE A 79 -0.18 8.06 -1.59
CA ILE A 79 -0.77 9.32 -2.07
C ILE A 79 -2.22 9.11 -2.48
N ASP A 80 -2.50 8.02 -3.21
CA ASP A 80 -3.80 7.77 -3.81
C ASP A 80 -4.57 6.61 -3.13
N HIS A 81 -3.87 5.75 -2.38
CA HIS A 81 -4.44 4.52 -1.78
C HIS A 81 -4.29 4.41 -0.26
N ALA A 82 -3.89 5.45 0.47
CA ALA A 82 -3.83 5.42 1.95
C ALA A 82 -5.14 4.94 2.59
N GLN A 83 -6.28 5.41 2.08
CA GLN A 83 -7.62 4.98 2.54
C GLN A 83 -7.89 3.48 2.32
N ASN A 84 -7.32 2.87 1.27
CA ASN A 84 -7.48 1.45 1.01
C ASN A 84 -6.68 0.62 2.01
N PHE A 85 -5.44 1.04 2.34
CA PHE A 85 -4.67 0.43 3.41
C PHE A 85 -5.36 0.60 4.77
N GLN A 86 -5.89 1.79 5.07
CA GLN A 86 -6.60 2.02 6.31
C GLN A 86 -7.85 1.15 6.44
N ALA A 87 -8.63 0.97 5.37
CA ALA A 87 -9.80 0.11 5.40
C ALA A 87 -9.44 -1.36 5.72
N ILE A 88 -8.33 -1.87 5.18
CA ILE A 88 -7.82 -3.21 5.51
C ILE A 88 -7.42 -3.27 7.00
N LEU A 89 -6.69 -2.27 7.49
CA LEU A 89 -6.30 -2.19 8.90
C LEU A 89 -7.51 -2.13 9.84
N ASP A 90 -8.55 -1.38 9.48
CA ASP A 90 -9.78 -1.28 10.26
C ASP A 90 -10.48 -2.65 10.38
N GLU A 91 -10.54 -3.42 9.29
CA GLU A 91 -11.08 -4.79 9.32
C GLU A 91 -10.19 -5.74 10.14
N MET A 92 -8.86 -5.64 10.01
CA MET A 92 -7.92 -6.40 10.84
C MET A 92 -8.12 -6.10 12.33
N THR A 93 -8.27 -4.83 12.72
CA THR A 93 -8.53 -4.41 14.10
C THR A 93 -9.85 -4.97 14.60
N LYS A 94 -10.93 -4.88 13.81
CA LYS A 94 -12.24 -5.44 14.19
C LYS A 94 -12.17 -6.95 14.41
N ALA A 95 -11.47 -7.68 13.53
CA ALA A 95 -11.45 -9.13 13.54
C ALA A 95 -10.48 -9.71 14.58
N THR A 96 -9.34 -9.06 14.82
CA THR A 96 -8.24 -9.64 15.61
C THR A 96 -7.88 -8.84 16.86
N GLY A 97 -8.36 -7.60 16.98
CA GLY A 97 -7.96 -6.68 18.04
C GLY A 97 -6.54 -6.13 17.90
N VAL A 98 -5.87 -6.34 16.75
CA VAL A 98 -4.58 -5.69 16.47
C VAL A 98 -4.74 -4.17 16.50
N VAL A 99 -3.76 -3.48 17.06
CA VAL A 99 -3.71 -2.02 17.16
C VAL A 99 -2.61 -1.53 16.21
N PRO A 100 -2.96 -1.05 14.99
CA PRO A 100 -1.97 -0.66 13.98
C PRO A 100 -0.98 0.38 14.49
N GLU A 101 -1.43 1.31 15.34
CA GLU A 101 -0.60 2.37 15.93
C GLU A 101 0.54 1.86 16.80
N ASP A 102 0.46 0.62 17.30
CA ASP A 102 1.54 -0.03 18.04
C ASP A 102 2.52 -0.79 17.11
N MET A 103 2.19 -0.94 15.82
CA MET A 103 2.94 -1.72 14.81
C MET A 103 3.85 -0.79 14.01
N MET A 104 4.91 -0.32 14.67
CA MET A 104 5.74 0.78 14.21
C MET A 104 6.94 0.37 13.34
N THR A 105 7.09 -0.92 13.06
CA THR A 105 8.15 -1.46 12.21
C THR A 105 7.64 -2.52 11.24
N TYR A 106 8.44 -2.83 10.22
CA TYR A 106 8.20 -3.99 9.35
C TYR A 106 8.16 -5.30 10.14
N GLU A 107 9.05 -5.45 11.12
CA GLU A 107 9.20 -6.67 11.93
C GLU A 107 7.97 -6.92 12.81
N ASP A 108 7.32 -5.86 13.32
CA ASP A 108 6.06 -6.01 14.06
C ASP A 108 4.97 -6.66 13.19
N TRP A 109 4.81 -6.17 11.95
CA TRP A 109 3.84 -6.74 11.00
C TRP A 109 4.20 -8.15 10.56
N GLU A 110 5.48 -8.42 10.29
CA GLU A 110 5.95 -9.77 9.93
C GLU A 110 5.71 -10.76 11.07
N ASN A 111 6.02 -10.39 12.31
CA ASN A 111 5.78 -11.23 13.48
C ASN A 111 4.29 -11.50 13.71
N TRP A 112 3.44 -10.48 13.54
CA TRP A 112 1.99 -10.66 13.62
C TRP A 112 1.48 -11.61 12.54
N TYR A 113 1.96 -11.44 11.30
CA TYR A 113 1.54 -12.24 10.16
C TYR A 113 1.90 -13.71 10.32
N GLU A 114 3.16 -14.00 10.70
CA GLU A 114 3.61 -15.35 11.02
C GLU A 114 2.86 -15.93 12.23
N GLY A 115 2.53 -15.10 13.22
CA GLY A 115 1.69 -15.48 14.34
C GLY A 115 0.27 -15.91 13.93
N GLN A 116 -0.33 -15.25 12.94
CA GLN A 116 -1.63 -15.69 12.38
C GLN A 116 -1.47 -16.99 11.59
N ARG A 117 -0.43 -17.10 10.75
CA ARG A 117 -0.13 -18.31 9.98
C ARG A 117 0.00 -19.55 10.88
N ALA A 118 0.71 -19.43 11.99
CA ALA A 118 0.91 -20.52 12.93
C ALA A 118 -0.42 -21.03 13.54
N LYS A 119 -1.37 -20.13 13.82
CA LYS A 119 -2.71 -20.51 14.33
C LYS A 119 -3.49 -21.32 13.30
N ILE A 120 -3.43 -20.93 12.02
CA ILE A 120 -4.08 -21.66 10.92
C ILE A 120 -3.47 -23.06 10.81
N GLN A 121 -2.14 -23.19 10.78
CA GLN A 121 -1.48 -24.50 10.71
C GLN A 121 -1.82 -25.40 11.91
N SER A 122 -1.85 -24.84 13.12
CA SER A 122 -2.24 -25.59 14.32
C SER A 122 -3.69 -26.06 14.28
N SER A 123 -4.58 -25.36 13.58
CA SER A 123 -6.00 -25.74 13.47
C SER A 123 -6.26 -26.92 12.52
N LEU A 124 -5.30 -27.21 11.63
CA LEU A 124 -5.37 -28.27 10.63
C LEU A 124 -4.68 -29.59 11.07
N SER A 125 -4.05 -29.58 12.25
CA SER A 125 -3.33 -30.74 12.84
C SER A 125 -4.19 -31.48 13.86
#